data_AF-A0A365XS16-F1
#
_entry.id   AF-A0A365XS16-F1
#
_cell.length_a   1.000
_cell.length_b   1.000
_cell.length_c   1.000
_cell.angle_alpha   90.00
_cell.angle_beta   90.00
_cell.angle_gamma   90.00
#
_symmetry.space_group_name_H-M   'P 1'
#
loop_
_entity.id
_entity.type
_entity.pdbx_description
1 polymer ?
#
loop_
_entity_poly.entity_id
_entity_poly.type
_entity_poly.pdbx_seq_one_letter_code
_entity_poly.pdbx_strand_id
1 'polypeptide(L)'
;MPIQDRNRLKSWFETGDYPTQQQFWDLIDSFLHRLEDTIDIDNVQNLRSHLNAKADYEQLQTHFSNVSNPHQVTKEQVGLSNLPNEISSDYNQDREDVLATIAAVHRLSLQLRSKDVEEATYETNGSYGIRRNNLLEKIVVIPATDITLSIGSSAGEKDILDDLPLTGGKANVIQLDQYAYFIEKKLFFSGITSKTVIRFYAR
;
A
#
# COMPACT_ATOMS: atom_id res chain seq x y z
N MET A 1 -44.44 -55.87 35.71
CA MET A 1 -45.77 -55.90 36.38
C MET A 1 -46.21 -54.46 36.64
N PRO A 2 -47.49 -54.15 36.89
CA PRO A 2 -47.89 -52.76 37.13
C PRO A 2 -47.23 -52.23 38.42
N ILE A 3 -46.55 -51.09 38.32
CA ILE A 3 -45.93 -50.39 39.46
C ILE A 3 -47.04 -50.08 40.48
N GLN A 4 -46.82 -50.46 41.73
CA GLN A 4 -47.77 -50.24 42.82
C GLN A 4 -47.63 -48.83 43.39
N ASP A 5 -48.74 -48.24 43.85
CA ASP A 5 -48.72 -46.93 44.50
C ASP A 5 -47.84 -46.96 45.77
N ARG A 6 -47.10 -45.88 46.00
CA ARG A 6 -46.13 -45.81 47.10
C ARG A 6 -46.79 -45.92 48.48
N ASN A 7 -48.02 -45.43 48.65
CA ASN A 7 -48.73 -45.55 49.92
C ASN A 7 -49.23 -46.97 50.14
N ARG A 8 -49.59 -47.68 49.06
CA ARG A 8 -49.90 -49.11 49.09
C ARG A 8 -48.67 -49.95 49.45
N LEU A 9 -47.50 -49.63 48.91
CA LEU A 9 -46.25 -50.31 49.28
C LEU A 9 -45.93 -50.13 50.77
N LYS A 10 -46.11 -48.91 51.30
CA LYS A 10 -45.86 -48.60 52.72
C LYS A 10 -46.76 -49.39 53.67
N SER A 11 -48.02 -49.62 53.31
CA SER A 11 -48.96 -50.34 54.17
C SER A 11 -48.66 -51.84 54.32
N TRP A 12 -47.69 -52.39 53.59
CA TRP A 12 -47.29 -53.80 53.73
C TRP A 12 -46.17 -54.00 54.75
N PHE A 13 -45.56 -52.92 55.23
CA PHE A 13 -44.40 -52.94 56.14
C PHE A 13 -44.69 -52.20 57.45
N GLU A 14 -45.92 -52.29 57.95
CA GLU A 14 -46.31 -51.77 59.26
C GLU A 14 -45.86 -52.73 60.38
N THR A 15 -45.72 -52.21 61.60
CA THR A 15 -45.24 -53.01 62.74
C THR A 15 -46.18 -54.18 63.02
N GLY A 16 -45.67 -55.40 62.88
CA GLY A 16 -46.43 -56.64 63.10
C GLY A 16 -46.90 -57.31 61.81
N ASP A 17 -46.82 -56.63 60.68
CA ASP A 17 -47.15 -57.19 59.37
C ASP A 17 -45.95 -57.90 58.74
N TYR A 18 -46.22 -59.01 58.04
CA TYR A 18 -45.25 -59.77 57.28
C TYR A 18 -45.65 -59.77 55.80
N PRO A 19 -44.99 -58.97 54.94
CA PRO A 19 -45.29 -58.94 53.53
C PRO A 19 -45.07 -60.33 52.90
N THR A 20 -45.97 -60.69 52.00
CA THR A 20 -45.86 -61.89 51.16
C THR A 20 -44.71 -61.76 50.16
N GLN A 21 -44.28 -62.89 49.59
CA GLN A 21 -43.25 -62.91 48.55
C GLN A 21 -43.57 -61.98 47.37
N GLN A 22 -44.82 -61.95 46.91
CA GLN A 22 -45.24 -61.07 45.81
C GLN A 22 -45.17 -59.59 46.22
N GLN A 23 -45.58 -59.24 47.44
CA GLN A 23 -45.47 -57.87 47.93
C GLN A 23 -44.01 -57.42 48.05
N PHE A 24 -43.11 -58.34 48.35
CA PHE A 24 -41.68 -58.07 48.35
C PHE A 24 -41.11 -57.89 46.94
N TRP A 25 -41.53 -58.71 45.97
CA TRP A 25 -41.14 -58.52 44.56
C TRP A 25 -41.64 -57.19 44.00
N ASP A 26 -42.90 -56.83 44.29
CA ASP A 26 -43.48 -55.55 43.90
C ASP A 26 -42.71 -54.34 44.50
N LEU A 27 -42.10 -54.51 45.68
CA LEU A 27 -41.20 -53.51 46.26
C LEU A 27 -39.89 -53.39 45.48
N ILE A 28 -39.25 -54.51 45.14
CA ILE A 28 -38.00 -54.51 44.37
C ILE A 28 -38.21 -53.88 42.99
N ASP A 29 -39.30 -54.25 42.32
CA ASP A 29 -39.70 -53.69 41.01
C ASP A 29 -40.05 -52.19 41.07
N SER A 30 -40.26 -51.62 42.26
CA SER A 30 -40.50 -50.18 42.42
C SER A 30 -39.22 -49.33 42.30
N PHE A 31 -38.05 -49.96 42.37
CA PHE A 31 -36.75 -49.29 42.20
C PHE A 31 -36.29 -49.34 40.75
N LEU A 32 -35.67 -48.25 40.29
CA LEU A 32 -35.00 -48.20 38.99
C LEU A 32 -33.58 -48.78 39.09
N HIS A 33 -33.30 -49.81 38.31
CA HIS A 33 -32.02 -50.50 38.25
C HIS A 33 -31.19 -49.97 37.07
N ARG A 34 -30.07 -49.30 37.37
CA ARG A 34 -29.21 -48.60 36.38
C ARG A 34 -28.81 -49.43 35.15
N LEU A 35 -28.68 -50.75 35.28
CA LEU A 35 -28.23 -51.64 34.20
C LEU A 35 -29.38 -52.28 33.41
N GLU A 36 -30.59 -52.25 33.94
CA GLU A 36 -31.75 -52.99 33.40
C GLU A 36 -32.88 -52.07 32.98
N ASP A 37 -32.99 -50.88 33.58
CA ASP A 37 -34.05 -49.90 33.34
C ASP A 37 -33.56 -48.66 32.60
N THR A 38 -34.42 -48.15 31.71
CA THR A 38 -34.22 -46.86 31.04
C THR A 38 -35.04 -45.77 31.71
N ILE A 39 -34.43 -44.60 31.93
CA ILE A 39 -35.14 -43.41 32.43
C ILE A 39 -35.54 -42.55 31.25
N ASP A 40 -36.85 -42.39 31.03
CA ASP A 40 -37.34 -41.41 30.07
C ASP A 40 -37.02 -40.00 30.54
N ILE A 41 -36.54 -39.16 29.63
CA ILE A 41 -36.28 -37.74 29.86
C ILE A 41 -37.52 -37.00 30.38
N ASP A 42 -38.72 -37.43 30.02
CA ASP A 42 -39.98 -36.83 30.48
C ASP A 42 -40.30 -37.12 31.95
N ASN A 43 -39.69 -38.17 32.53
CA ASN A 43 -39.82 -38.50 33.94
C ASN A 43 -38.86 -37.71 34.83
N VAL A 44 -37.94 -36.93 34.26
CA VAL A 44 -37.02 -36.07 34.99
C VAL A 44 -37.44 -34.62 34.85
N GLN A 45 -37.94 -34.05 35.95
CA GLN A 45 -38.43 -32.68 36.00
C GLN A 45 -37.38 -31.69 35.44
N ASN A 46 -37.81 -30.82 34.54
CA ASN A 46 -37.02 -29.75 33.90
C ASN A 46 -35.83 -30.20 33.02
N LEU A 47 -35.52 -31.51 32.89
CA LEU A 47 -34.36 -31.97 32.13
C LEU A 47 -34.46 -31.59 30.64
N ARG A 48 -35.62 -31.82 30.02
CA ARG A 48 -35.88 -31.45 28.62
C ARG A 48 -35.77 -29.94 28.40
N SER A 49 -36.30 -29.14 29.32
CA SER A 49 -36.21 -27.67 29.26
C SER A 49 -34.76 -27.18 29.35
N HIS A 50 -33.99 -27.69 30.31
CA HIS A 50 -32.58 -27.33 30.45
C HIS A 50 -31.75 -27.76 29.24
N LEU A 51 -31.99 -28.95 28.68
CA LEU A 51 -31.28 -29.40 27.48
C LEU A 51 -31.61 -28.53 26.27
N ASN A 52 -32.89 -28.19 26.06
CA ASN A 52 -33.31 -27.27 25.00
C ASN A 52 -32.71 -25.86 25.18
N ALA A 53 -32.46 -25.43 26.42
CA ALA A 53 -31.85 -24.14 26.72
C ALA A 53 -30.32 -24.10 26.57
N LYS A 54 -29.62 -25.24 26.40
CA LYS A 54 -28.14 -25.27 26.36
C LYS A 54 -27.53 -24.75 25.06
N ALA A 55 -28.27 -24.73 23.97
CA ALA A 55 -27.91 -24.03 22.74
C ALA A 55 -29.15 -24.01 21.86
N ASP A 56 -29.84 -22.88 21.83
CA ASP A 56 -30.91 -22.71 20.85
C ASP A 56 -30.24 -22.72 19.47
N TYR A 57 -30.58 -23.72 18.66
CA TYR A 57 -29.99 -23.91 17.33
C TYR A 57 -30.06 -22.61 16.52
N GLU A 58 -31.13 -21.84 16.70
CA GLU A 58 -31.34 -20.55 16.08
C GLU A 58 -30.30 -19.49 16.51
N GLN A 59 -29.94 -19.44 17.79
CA GLN A 59 -28.92 -18.50 18.29
C GLN A 59 -27.53 -18.82 17.72
N LEU A 60 -27.22 -20.11 17.61
CA LEU A 60 -25.96 -20.57 17.03
C LEU A 60 -25.89 -20.30 15.52
N GLN A 61 -26.98 -20.58 14.79
CA GLN A 61 -27.07 -20.25 13.36
C GLN A 61 -27.02 -18.74 13.12
N THR A 62 -27.70 -17.95 13.97
CA THR A 62 -27.62 -16.48 13.92
C THR A 62 -26.19 -16.00 14.09
N HIS A 63 -25.45 -16.54 15.08
CA HIS A 63 -24.04 -16.23 15.26
C HIS A 63 -23.18 -16.63 14.04
N PHE A 64 -23.35 -17.84 13.49
CA PHE A 64 -22.60 -18.27 12.30
C PHE A 64 -22.87 -17.42 11.06
N SER A 65 -24.10 -16.94 10.90
CA SER A 65 -24.47 -16.04 9.79
C SER A 65 -24.00 -14.59 10.00
N ASN A 66 -23.62 -14.22 11.23
CA ASN A 66 -23.24 -12.86 11.58
C ASN A 66 -21.77 -12.59 11.25
N VAL A 67 -21.52 -12.14 10.01
CA VAL A 67 -20.20 -11.65 9.55
C VAL A 67 -19.92 -10.20 9.97
N SER A 68 -20.76 -9.58 10.81
CA SER A 68 -20.55 -8.20 11.26
C SER A 68 -19.85 -8.09 12.62
N ASN A 69 -19.52 -9.22 13.25
CA ASN A 69 -18.91 -9.28 14.60
C ASN A 69 -18.26 -10.66 14.90
N PRO A 70 -16.95 -10.80 15.13
CA PRO A 70 -15.78 -10.15 14.54
C PRO A 70 -15.18 -10.98 13.38
N HIS A 71 -15.97 -11.79 12.66
CA HIS A 71 -15.50 -12.51 11.48
C HIS A 71 -15.64 -11.65 10.22
N GLN A 72 -14.61 -11.61 9.37
CA GLN A 72 -14.63 -10.93 8.05
C GLN A 72 -14.83 -9.40 8.11
N VAL A 73 -14.20 -8.73 9.08
CA VAL A 73 -14.33 -7.26 9.17
C VAL A 73 -13.82 -6.55 7.91
N THR A 74 -14.62 -5.65 7.38
CA THR A 74 -14.27 -4.81 6.22
C THR A 74 -13.46 -3.59 6.67
N LYS A 75 -12.79 -2.92 5.72
CA LYS A 75 -12.05 -1.68 6.01
C LYS A 75 -12.95 -0.60 6.59
N GLU A 76 -14.21 -0.55 6.15
CA GLU A 76 -15.23 0.36 6.64
C GLU A 76 -15.52 0.11 8.13
N GLN A 77 -15.63 -1.16 8.53
CA GLN A 77 -15.93 -1.52 9.92
C GLN A 77 -14.83 -1.12 10.91
N VAL A 78 -13.58 -1.06 10.45
CA VAL A 78 -12.44 -0.60 11.27
C VAL A 78 -12.09 0.87 11.06
N GLY A 79 -12.94 1.63 10.34
CA GLY A 79 -12.73 3.07 10.11
C GLY A 79 -11.61 3.41 9.11
N LEU A 80 -11.23 2.43 8.27
CA LEU A 80 -10.14 2.51 7.29
C LEU A 80 -10.67 2.54 5.84
N SER A 81 -11.94 2.88 5.60
CA SER A 81 -12.56 2.87 4.26
C SER A 81 -11.85 3.77 3.25
N ASN A 82 -11.27 4.86 3.73
CA ASN A 82 -10.56 5.82 2.88
C ASN A 82 -9.11 5.39 2.59
N LEU A 83 -8.65 4.25 3.12
CA LEU A 83 -7.29 3.76 2.89
C LEU A 83 -7.26 2.78 1.70
N PRO A 84 -6.54 3.14 0.62
CA PRO A 84 -6.38 2.25 -0.53
C PRO A 84 -5.66 0.95 -0.15
N ASN A 85 -5.89 -0.12 -0.90
CA ASN A 85 -5.26 -1.42 -0.66
C ASN A 85 -4.01 -1.62 -1.52
N GLU A 86 -3.04 -0.73 -1.34
CA GLU A 86 -1.87 -0.64 -2.21
C GLU A 86 -0.58 -0.81 -1.39
N ILE A 87 0.48 -1.31 -2.02
CA ILE A 87 1.77 -1.53 -1.37
C ILE A 87 2.53 -0.20 -1.33
N SER A 88 2.77 0.33 -0.13
CA SER A 88 3.39 1.65 0.10
C SER A 88 4.81 1.82 -0.46
N SER A 89 5.44 0.76 -0.98
CA SER A 89 6.84 0.75 -1.39
C SER A 89 7.07 0.56 -2.89
N ASP A 90 6.02 0.49 -3.73
CA ASP A 90 6.21 0.35 -5.18
C ASP A 90 6.40 1.72 -5.85
N TYR A 91 7.65 2.03 -6.19
CA TYR A 91 8.01 3.28 -6.86
C TYR A 91 7.55 3.34 -8.32
N ASN A 92 7.12 2.21 -8.91
CA ASN A 92 6.60 2.16 -10.28
C ASN A 92 5.08 2.36 -10.35
N GLN A 93 4.38 2.38 -9.21
CA GLN A 93 2.93 2.51 -9.16
C GLN A 93 2.53 3.99 -9.01
N ASP A 94 2.52 4.70 -10.15
CA ASP A 94 2.13 6.13 -10.23
C ASP A 94 0.61 6.27 -10.08
N ARG A 95 0.15 6.27 -8.83
CA ARG A 95 -1.26 6.46 -8.45
C ARG A 95 -1.38 7.78 -7.69
N GLU A 96 -1.76 8.85 -8.41
CA GLU A 96 -1.98 10.20 -7.85
C GLU A 96 -2.94 10.21 -6.65
N ASP A 97 -3.84 9.22 -6.59
CA ASP A 97 -4.85 9.01 -5.57
C ASP A 97 -4.32 8.37 -4.27
N VAL A 98 -3.12 7.78 -4.29
CA VAL A 98 -2.67 6.86 -3.22
C VAL A 98 -1.58 7.45 -2.33
N LEU A 99 -0.57 8.14 -2.89
CA LEU A 99 0.58 8.64 -2.12
C LEU A 99 1.15 9.92 -2.76
N ALA A 100 0.59 11.08 -2.42
CA ALA A 100 1.02 12.40 -2.91
C ALA A 100 2.56 12.63 -2.83
N THR A 101 3.23 11.97 -1.87
CA THR A 101 4.69 12.07 -1.68
C THR A 101 5.51 11.36 -2.76
N ILE A 102 5.10 10.19 -3.25
CA ILE A 102 5.90 9.42 -4.22
C ILE A 102 5.76 10.02 -5.62
N ALA A 103 4.55 10.43 -6.02
CA ALA A 103 4.32 11.07 -7.32
C ALA A 103 5.09 12.39 -7.47
N ALA A 104 5.11 13.23 -6.43
CA ALA A 104 5.86 14.47 -6.42
C ALA A 104 7.39 14.23 -6.50
N VAL A 105 7.90 13.25 -5.77
CA VAL A 105 9.33 12.88 -5.81
C VAL A 105 9.70 12.26 -7.15
N HIS A 106 8.86 11.42 -7.75
CA HIS A 106 9.10 10.83 -9.06
C HIS A 106 9.12 11.89 -10.17
N ARG A 107 8.14 12.81 -10.19
CA ARG A 107 8.13 13.94 -11.14
C ARG A 107 9.37 14.80 -11.00
N LEU A 108 9.74 15.13 -9.76
CA LEU A 108 10.99 15.84 -9.48
C LEU A 108 12.19 15.04 -9.98
N SER A 109 12.23 13.73 -9.79
CA SER A 109 13.31 12.87 -10.27
C SER A 109 13.39 12.81 -11.80
N LEU A 110 12.26 12.83 -12.51
CA LEU A 110 12.21 12.89 -13.96
C LEU A 110 12.68 14.24 -14.48
N GLN A 111 12.24 15.33 -13.84
CA GLN A 111 12.70 16.69 -14.14
C GLN A 111 14.20 16.85 -13.90
N LEU A 112 14.73 16.26 -12.83
CA LEU A 112 16.17 16.24 -12.55
C LEU A 112 16.95 15.33 -13.53
N ARG A 113 16.32 14.27 -14.06
CA ARG A 113 16.93 13.34 -15.02
C ARG A 113 16.96 13.90 -16.44
N SER A 114 15.98 14.71 -16.83
CA SER A 114 16.06 15.50 -18.07
C SER A 114 17.08 16.62 -17.88
N LYS A 115 18.37 16.29 -17.99
CA LYS A 115 19.47 17.27 -18.05
C LYS A 115 19.04 18.43 -18.95
N ASP A 116 18.97 19.64 -18.40
CA ASP A 116 18.53 20.85 -19.09
C ASP A 116 19.41 21.12 -20.32
N VAL A 117 18.93 20.72 -21.51
CA VAL A 117 19.54 21.12 -22.78
C VAL A 117 18.86 22.41 -23.22
N GLU A 118 19.52 23.54 -22.99
CA GLU A 118 19.05 24.84 -23.45
C GLU A 118 19.53 25.06 -24.89
N GLU A 119 18.66 25.53 -25.79
CA GLU A 119 19.01 25.84 -27.19
C GLU A 119 18.82 27.34 -27.44
N ALA A 120 19.80 27.99 -28.04
CA ALA A 120 19.73 29.39 -28.45
C ALA A 120 20.22 29.58 -29.89
N THR A 121 19.64 30.56 -30.58
CA THR A 121 20.06 30.96 -31.93
C THR A 121 20.66 32.36 -31.88
N TYR A 122 21.84 32.51 -32.47
CA TYR A 122 22.58 33.77 -32.56
C TYR A 122 22.77 34.14 -34.03
N GLU A 123 22.47 35.38 -34.40
CA GLU A 123 22.76 35.93 -35.74
C GLU A 123 24.03 36.79 -35.75
N THR A 124 24.44 37.25 -34.57
CA THR A 124 25.66 38.03 -34.32
C THR A 124 26.30 37.57 -33.01
N ASN A 125 27.45 38.16 -32.64
CA ASN A 125 28.09 37.91 -31.34
C ASN A 125 27.09 38.07 -30.18
N GLY A 126 27.18 37.18 -29.19
CA GLY A 126 26.21 37.11 -28.11
C GLY A 126 26.82 36.58 -26.83
N SER A 127 25.98 36.35 -25.83
CA SER A 127 26.42 35.74 -24.57
C SER A 127 25.43 34.70 -24.06
N TYR A 128 25.91 33.82 -23.20
CA TYR A 128 25.14 32.83 -22.46
C TYR A 128 25.49 32.90 -20.97
N GLY A 129 24.46 32.98 -20.12
CA GLY A 129 24.62 33.03 -18.67
C GLY A 129 24.46 31.63 -18.07
N ILE A 130 25.54 31.09 -17.51
CA ILE A 130 25.49 29.85 -16.72
C ILE A 130 24.91 30.21 -15.35
N ARG A 131 23.76 29.60 -15.00
CA ARG A 131 23.12 29.79 -13.69
C ARG A 131 24.04 29.35 -12.54
N ARG A 132 23.90 29.99 -11.38
CA ARG A 132 24.64 29.66 -10.16
C ARG A 132 24.53 28.16 -9.84
N ASN A 133 25.63 27.57 -9.39
CA ASN A 133 25.86 26.17 -9.04
C ASN A 133 25.74 25.16 -10.19
N ASN A 134 25.71 25.62 -11.45
CA ASN A 134 25.71 24.72 -12.61
C ASN A 134 27.09 24.64 -13.27
N LEU A 135 27.42 23.47 -13.79
CA LEU A 135 28.58 23.22 -14.65
C LEU A 135 28.12 23.08 -16.09
N LEU A 136 28.59 23.95 -16.98
CA LEU A 136 28.47 23.75 -18.42
C LEU A 136 29.55 22.77 -18.88
N GLU A 137 29.19 21.51 -19.10
CA GLU A 137 30.13 20.46 -19.53
C GLU A 137 30.54 20.68 -20.99
N LYS A 138 29.55 20.88 -21.87
CA LYS A 138 29.77 21.01 -23.31
C LYS A 138 28.73 21.89 -23.99
N ILE A 139 29.10 22.39 -25.16
CA ILE A 139 28.18 23.00 -26.12
C ILE A 139 28.22 22.27 -27.46
N VAL A 140 27.12 22.34 -28.20
CA VAL A 140 27.07 21.89 -29.60
C VAL A 140 26.73 23.08 -30.46
N VAL A 141 27.62 23.44 -31.38
CA VAL A 141 27.52 24.62 -32.24
C VAL A 141 27.24 24.18 -33.68
N ILE A 142 26.19 24.74 -34.27
CA ILE A 142 25.74 24.46 -35.64
C ILE A 142 25.59 25.79 -36.38
N PRO A 143 26.63 26.25 -37.10
CA PRO A 143 26.56 27.48 -37.87
C PRO A 143 25.94 27.24 -39.25
N ALA A 144 25.25 28.22 -39.82
CA ALA A 144 24.66 28.11 -41.16
C ALA A 144 25.73 28.14 -42.27
N THR A 145 26.78 28.94 -42.08
CA THR A 145 27.96 29.02 -42.96
C THR A 145 29.23 28.79 -42.15
N ASP A 146 30.38 28.70 -42.82
CA ASP A 146 31.66 28.66 -42.12
C ASP A 146 31.84 29.91 -41.25
N ILE A 147 32.25 29.71 -39.99
CA ILE A 147 32.56 30.77 -39.03
C ILE A 147 33.84 30.42 -38.27
N THR A 148 34.47 31.41 -37.62
CA THR A 148 35.55 31.17 -36.66
C THR A 148 35.04 31.60 -35.29
N LEU A 149 34.76 30.64 -34.42
CA LEU A 149 34.20 30.90 -33.09
C LEU A 149 35.33 31.04 -32.07
N SER A 150 35.27 32.07 -31.24
CA SER A 150 36.05 32.16 -30.01
C SER A 150 35.12 32.42 -28.82
N ILE A 151 35.55 32.02 -27.62
CA ILE A 151 34.76 32.17 -26.38
C ILE A 151 35.62 32.84 -25.32
N GLY A 152 35.06 33.86 -24.70
CA GLY A 152 35.70 34.62 -23.63
C GLY A 152 34.85 34.75 -22.37
N SER A 153 35.50 35.07 -21.26
CA SER A 153 34.86 35.53 -20.03
C SER A 153 34.36 36.97 -20.12
N SER A 154 34.90 37.76 -21.07
CA SER A 154 34.39 39.08 -21.47
C SER A 154 34.19 39.16 -23.00
N ALA A 155 33.44 40.18 -23.44
CA ALA A 155 33.19 40.38 -24.87
C ALA A 155 34.49 40.60 -25.67
N GLY A 156 34.74 39.74 -26.65
CA GLY A 156 35.92 39.80 -27.51
C GLY A 156 37.17 39.09 -26.96
N GLU A 157 37.16 38.63 -25.72
CA GLU A 157 38.24 37.81 -25.16
C GLU A 157 38.19 36.37 -25.69
N LYS A 158 39.32 35.66 -25.59
CA LYS A 158 39.52 34.30 -26.09
C LYS A 158 40.13 33.37 -25.03
N ASP A 159 39.92 33.70 -23.76
CA ASP A 159 40.51 33.01 -22.61
C ASP A 159 39.90 31.63 -22.33
N ILE A 160 38.72 31.35 -22.89
CA ILE A 160 38.01 30.07 -22.70
C ILE A 160 38.17 29.16 -23.92
N LEU A 161 38.01 29.73 -25.12
CA LEU A 161 38.24 29.05 -26.39
C LEU A 161 38.89 30.04 -27.36
N ASP A 162 40.07 29.67 -27.88
CA ASP A 162 40.73 30.41 -28.95
C ASP A 162 40.02 30.21 -30.30
N ASP A 163 40.47 30.89 -31.35
CA ASP A 163 39.86 30.86 -32.68
C ASP A 163 39.69 29.42 -33.21
N LEU A 164 38.45 28.94 -33.22
CA LEU A 164 38.10 27.62 -33.70
C LEU A 164 37.31 27.74 -35.01
N PRO A 165 37.88 27.35 -36.17
CA PRO A 165 37.13 27.33 -37.42
C PRO A 165 36.08 26.22 -37.39
N LEU A 166 34.83 26.58 -37.65
CA LEU A 166 33.68 25.69 -37.69
C LEU A 166 33.09 25.67 -39.10
N THR A 167 32.85 24.48 -39.63
CA THR A 167 32.21 24.32 -40.94
C THR A 167 30.70 24.51 -40.85
N GLY A 168 30.13 25.25 -41.79
CA GLY A 168 28.70 25.46 -41.96
C GLY A 168 27.94 24.15 -42.14
N GLY A 169 26.74 24.09 -41.55
CA GLY A 169 25.84 22.95 -41.62
C GLY A 169 26.28 21.70 -40.83
N LYS A 170 27.43 21.73 -40.14
CA LYS A 170 27.91 20.61 -39.31
C LYS A 170 27.76 20.94 -37.82
N ALA A 171 27.43 19.92 -37.04
CA ALA A 171 27.41 20.01 -35.58
C ALA A 171 28.82 19.82 -35.03
N ASN A 172 29.31 20.81 -34.30
CA ASN A 172 30.63 20.81 -33.68
C ASN A 172 30.45 20.75 -32.16
N VAL A 173 31.01 19.72 -31.53
CA VAL A 173 30.96 19.54 -30.08
C VAL A 173 32.18 20.19 -29.46
N ILE A 174 31.97 21.11 -28.52
CA ILE A 174 33.05 21.83 -27.82
C ILE A 174 32.87 21.56 -26.33
N GLN A 175 33.90 20.99 -25.71
CA GLN A 175 33.94 20.75 -24.27
C GLN A 175 34.49 22.00 -23.58
N LEU A 176 33.82 22.47 -22.53
CA LEU A 176 34.14 23.75 -21.89
C LEU A 176 34.35 23.64 -20.38
N ASP A 177 33.70 22.68 -19.70
CA ASP A 177 33.82 22.44 -18.25
C ASP A 177 33.84 23.73 -17.39
N GLN A 178 32.91 24.65 -17.68
CA GLN A 178 32.82 25.97 -17.02
C GLN A 178 31.83 25.95 -15.85
N TYR A 179 32.31 26.20 -14.63
CA TYR A 179 31.47 26.20 -13.42
C TYR A 179 31.11 27.62 -12.95
N ALA A 180 29.83 27.84 -12.64
CA ALA A 180 29.34 29.09 -12.05
C ALA A 180 29.15 28.92 -10.53
N TYR A 181 30.12 29.33 -9.71
CA TYR A 181 30.09 29.04 -8.27
C TYR A 181 29.08 29.91 -7.50
N PHE A 182 29.37 31.20 -7.29
CA PHE A 182 28.58 32.07 -6.40
C PHE A 182 27.62 33.00 -7.14
N ILE A 183 27.94 33.32 -8.39
CA ILE A 183 27.19 34.23 -9.26
C ILE A 183 27.04 33.61 -10.65
N GLU A 184 26.08 34.12 -11.42
CA GLU A 184 25.95 33.77 -12.84
C GLU A 184 27.26 34.06 -13.57
N LYS A 185 27.77 33.08 -14.33
CA LYS A 185 28.97 33.24 -15.15
C LYS A 185 28.54 33.43 -16.60
N LYS A 186 28.89 34.57 -17.20
CA LYS A 186 28.61 34.84 -18.61
C LYS A 186 29.75 34.33 -19.49
N LEU A 187 29.39 33.65 -20.56
CA LEU A 187 30.27 33.30 -21.67
C LEU A 187 29.93 34.20 -22.85
N PHE A 188 30.94 34.78 -23.49
CA PHE A 188 30.76 35.64 -24.66
C PHE A 188 31.24 34.91 -25.90
N PHE A 189 30.36 34.79 -26.90
CA PHE A 189 30.66 34.19 -28.19
C PHE A 189 31.05 35.28 -29.18
N SER A 190 32.22 35.14 -29.79
CA SER A 190 32.74 36.07 -30.79
C SER A 190 33.01 35.35 -32.12
N GLY A 191 32.90 36.09 -33.22
CA GLY A 191 33.10 35.56 -34.57
C GLY A 191 31.86 34.89 -35.18
N ILE A 192 30.68 35.13 -34.60
CA ILE A 192 29.39 34.71 -35.17
C ILE A 192 29.01 35.71 -36.27
N THR A 193 29.22 35.31 -37.53
CA THR A 193 28.92 36.11 -38.73
C THR A 193 27.71 35.60 -39.52
N SER A 194 27.11 34.49 -39.08
CA SER A 194 25.91 33.88 -39.67
C SER A 194 25.03 33.23 -38.59
N LYS A 195 23.79 32.93 -38.94
CA LYS A 195 22.84 32.24 -38.06
C LYS A 195 23.45 30.96 -37.50
N THR A 196 23.63 30.90 -36.18
CA THR A 196 24.30 29.82 -35.47
C THR A 196 23.44 29.33 -34.33
N VAL A 197 23.13 28.03 -34.31
CA VAL A 197 22.41 27.39 -33.21
C VAL A 197 23.42 26.81 -32.23
N ILE A 198 23.25 27.12 -30.94
CA ILE A 198 24.09 26.59 -29.86
C ILE A 198 23.20 25.86 -28.86
N ARG A 199 23.55 24.61 -28.56
CA ARG A 199 22.94 23.81 -27.50
C ARG A 199 23.87 23.73 -26.30
N PHE A 200 23.36 24.02 -25.12
CA PHE A 200 24.08 24.05 -23.85
C PHE A 200 23.73 22.82 -23.03
N TYR A 201 24.74 22.07 -22.62
CA TYR A 201 24.55 20.89 -21.75
C TYR A 201 25.13 21.21 -20.38
N ALA A 202 24.25 21.65 -19.48
CA ALA A 202 24.60 21.95 -18.10
C ALA A 202 24.21 20.80 -17.15
N ARG A 203 24.91 20.70 -16.02
CA ARG A 203 24.58 19.82 -14.90
C ARG A 203 24.62 20.56 -13.58
#